data_AF-A0A351UT98-F1
#
_entry.id   AF-A0A351UT98-F1
#
_cell.length_a   1.000
_cell.length_b   1.000
_cell.length_c   1.000
_cell.angle_alpha   90.00
_cell.angle_beta   90.00
_cell.angle_gamma   90.00
#
_symmetry.space_group_name_H-M   'P 1'
#
loop_
_entity.id
_entity.type
_entity.pdbx_description
1 polymer ?
#
loop_
_entity_poly.entity_id
_entity_poly.type
_entity_poly.pdbx_seq_one_letter_code
_entity_poly.pdbx_strand_id
1 'polypeptide(L)'
;MEGNIAVLKKKSRIRKHIPIYLLALPGVVYMLINNYIPMVGIIIAFKNVNFRKGIFGSDWAGLSNFEYLFKTPDAFNMTRNTILYNMAFIIVNNVTAIMIALLLSRIKGKRKLKAYQTFVLVPSLISIVIVSYLSYAFLNGQTGLINSIRTGLGQSTISFYTEPKYWPAILIFI
;
A
#
# COMPACT_ATOMS: atom_id res chain seq x y z
N MET A 1 -54.26 0.75 -23.81
CA MET A 1 -53.85 -0.64 -23.50
C MET A 1 -52.35 -0.87 -23.76
N GLU A 2 -51.44 0.05 -23.40
CA GLU A 2 -49.99 -0.06 -23.74
C GLU A 2 -49.05 -0.25 -22.53
N GLY A 3 -49.53 -0.07 -21.29
CA GLY A 3 -48.68 -0.14 -20.09
C GLY A 3 -48.21 -1.55 -19.69
N ASN A 4 -48.83 -2.61 -20.20
CA ASN A 4 -48.60 -3.99 -19.72
C ASN A 4 -47.53 -4.77 -20.52
N ILE A 5 -47.13 -4.28 -21.70
CA ILE A 5 -46.20 -5.00 -22.60
C ILE A 5 -44.73 -4.75 -22.22
N ALA A 6 -44.41 -3.57 -21.66
CA ALA A 6 -43.05 -3.22 -21.25
C ALA A 6 -42.53 -4.05 -20.05
N VAL A 7 -43.41 -4.38 -19.10
CA VAL A 7 -43.06 -5.15 -17.89
C VAL A 7 -42.75 -6.62 -18.22
N LEU A 8 -43.48 -7.22 -19.16
CA LEU A 8 -43.29 -8.61 -19.58
C LEU A 8 -41.97 -8.82 -20.36
N LYS A 9 -41.54 -7.85 -21.16
CA LYS A 9 -40.24 -7.89 -21.86
C LYS A 9 -39.03 -7.78 -20.91
N LYS A 10 -39.15 -7.04 -19.80
CA LYS A 10 -38.06 -6.86 -18.81
C LYS A 10 -37.75 -8.16 -18.05
N LYS A 11 -38.78 -8.95 -17.70
CA LYS A 11 -38.64 -10.22 -16.97
C LYS A 11 -37.95 -11.31 -17.81
N SER A 12 -38.17 -11.31 -19.13
CA SER A 12 -37.48 -12.19 -20.09
C SER A 12 -35.98 -11.91 -20.19
N ARG A 13 -35.57 -10.63 -20.15
CA ARG A 13 -34.13 -10.27 -20.16
C ARG A 13 -33.40 -10.78 -18.93
N ILE A 14 -33.96 -10.64 -17.72
CA ILE A 14 -33.27 -11.06 -16.50
C ILE A 14 -33.00 -12.57 -16.51
N ARG A 15 -34.00 -13.39 -16.91
CA ARG A 15 -33.84 -14.85 -17.05
C ARG A 15 -32.73 -15.23 -18.03
N LYS A 16 -32.58 -14.49 -19.14
CA LYS A 16 -31.52 -14.71 -20.13
C LYS A 16 -30.10 -14.46 -19.58
N HIS A 17 -29.96 -13.64 -18.53
CA HIS A 17 -28.66 -13.30 -17.93
C HIS A 17 -28.41 -13.98 -16.57
N ILE A 18 -29.32 -14.87 -16.12
CA ILE A 18 -29.12 -15.67 -14.89
C ILE A 18 -27.76 -16.38 -14.87
N PRO A 19 -27.28 -17.02 -15.95
CA PRO A 19 -25.96 -17.65 -15.94
C PRO A 19 -24.82 -16.67 -15.66
N ILE A 20 -24.93 -15.43 -16.15
CA ILE A 20 -23.94 -14.37 -15.93
C ILE A 20 -23.98 -13.89 -14.48
N TYR A 21 -25.17 -13.71 -13.90
CA TYR A 21 -25.31 -13.36 -12.49
C TYR A 21 -24.79 -14.46 -11.56
N LEU A 22 -25.02 -15.72 -11.92
CA LEU A 22 -24.56 -16.87 -11.14
C LEU A 22 -23.03 -17.00 -11.17
N LEU A 23 -22.39 -16.70 -12.31
CA LEU A 23 -20.94 -16.62 -12.45
C LEU A 23 -20.34 -15.46 -11.65
N ALA A 24 -21.03 -14.33 -11.58
CA ALA A 24 -20.60 -13.15 -10.81
C ALA A 24 -20.82 -13.31 -9.29
N LEU A 25 -21.79 -14.14 -8.88
CA LEU A 25 -22.20 -14.35 -7.49
C LEU A 25 -21.03 -14.63 -6.53
N PRO A 26 -20.11 -15.58 -6.78
CA PRO A 26 -19.01 -15.85 -5.83
C PRO A 26 -18.10 -14.63 -5.65
N GLY A 27 -17.80 -13.89 -6.72
CA GLY A 27 -16.99 -12.67 -6.65
C GLY A 27 -17.68 -11.56 -5.86
N VAL A 28 -18.99 -11.38 -6.06
CA VAL A 28 -19.80 -10.41 -5.31
C VAL A 28 -19.89 -10.78 -3.83
N VAL A 29 -20.15 -12.05 -3.52
CA VAL A 29 -20.23 -12.54 -2.13
C VAL A 29 -18.88 -12.35 -1.43
N TYR A 30 -17.78 -12.71 -2.09
CA TYR A 30 -16.44 -12.46 -1.56
C TYR A 30 -16.19 -10.96 -1.30
N MET A 31 -16.56 -10.09 -2.25
CA MET A 31 -16.42 -8.64 -2.08
C MET A 31 -17.24 -8.12 -0.90
N LEU A 32 -18.47 -8.60 -0.72
CA LEU A 32 -19.33 -8.20 0.39
C LEU A 32 -18.72 -8.62 1.72
N ILE A 33 -18.30 -9.88 1.85
CA ILE A 33 -17.74 -10.40 3.10
C ILE A 33 -16.40 -9.73 3.43
N ASN A 34 -15.49 -9.61 2.47
CA ASN A 34 -14.14 -9.16 2.73
C ASN A 34 -13.98 -7.63 2.73
N ASN A 35 -14.75 -6.90 1.92
CA ASN A 35 -14.57 -5.45 1.76
C ASN A 35 -15.68 -4.62 2.42
N TYR A 36 -16.94 -5.09 2.41
CA TYR A 36 -18.07 -4.32 2.96
C TYR A 36 -18.36 -4.61 4.43
N ILE A 37 -18.27 -5.87 4.88
CA ILE A 37 -18.48 -6.18 6.30
C ILE A 37 -17.47 -5.44 7.19
N PRO A 38 -16.16 -5.38 6.89
CA PRO A 38 -15.21 -4.62 7.71
C PRO A 38 -15.49 -3.12 7.77
N MET A 39 -16.17 -2.54 6.76
CA MET A 39 -16.54 -1.12 6.78
C MET A 39 -17.52 -0.78 7.91
N VAL A 40 -18.27 -1.74 8.46
CA VAL A 40 -19.09 -1.53 9.66
C VAL A 40 -18.21 -1.10 10.85
N GLY A 41 -16.94 -1.51 10.87
CA GLY A 41 -15.96 -1.11 11.88
C GLY A 41 -15.63 0.38 11.89
N ILE A 42 -15.91 1.12 10.80
CA ILE A 42 -15.67 2.58 10.72
C ILE A 42 -16.47 3.33 11.81
N ILE A 43 -17.60 2.76 12.26
CA ILE A 43 -18.42 3.31 13.35
C ILE A 43 -17.61 3.51 14.65
N ILE A 44 -16.54 2.72 14.87
CA ILE A 44 -15.64 2.86 16.02
C ILE A 44 -15.08 4.29 16.13
N ALA A 45 -14.74 4.93 15.02
CA ALA A 45 -14.22 6.29 15.01
C ALA A 45 -15.21 7.33 15.57
N PHE A 46 -16.51 7.03 15.58
CA PHE A 46 -17.59 7.91 16.06
C PHE A 46 -18.11 7.52 17.45
N LYS A 47 -17.48 6.54 18.11
CA LYS A 47 -17.88 6.04 19.43
C LYS A 47 -16.78 6.24 20.47
N ASN A 48 -17.20 6.38 21.72
CA ASN A 48 -16.32 6.29 22.86
C ASN A 48 -16.22 4.82 23.28
N VAL A 49 -15.28 4.10 22.65
CA VAL A 49 -15.21 2.64 22.75
C VAL A 49 -14.89 2.22 24.18
N ASN A 50 -15.84 1.53 24.80
CA ASN A 50 -15.63 0.84 26.07
C ASN A 50 -15.60 -0.67 25.79
N PHE A 51 -14.43 -1.30 25.97
CA PHE A 51 -14.23 -2.72 25.73
C PHE A 51 -15.21 -3.62 26.52
N ARG A 52 -15.74 -3.15 27.66
CA ARG A 52 -16.74 -3.86 28.46
C ARG A 52 -18.15 -3.81 27.87
N LYS A 53 -18.50 -2.74 27.14
CA LYS A 53 -19.80 -2.57 26.45
C LYS A 53 -19.79 -3.09 25.01
N GLY A 54 -18.62 -3.42 24.47
CA GLY A 54 -18.42 -3.78 23.07
C GLY A 54 -18.58 -2.61 22.10
N ILE A 55 -18.28 -2.81 20.82
CA ILE A 55 -18.29 -1.76 19.79
C ILE A 55 -19.71 -1.20 19.58
N PHE A 56 -20.72 -2.07 19.51
CA PHE A 56 -22.10 -1.65 19.26
C PHE A 56 -22.81 -1.06 20.48
N GLY A 57 -22.42 -1.45 21.71
CA GLY A 57 -22.98 -0.91 22.95
C GLY A 57 -22.26 0.32 23.52
N SER A 58 -21.14 0.73 22.91
CA SER A 58 -20.40 1.93 23.30
C SER A 58 -21.15 3.21 22.94
N ASP A 59 -21.00 4.23 23.81
CA ASP A 59 -21.68 5.52 23.70
C ASP A 59 -21.17 6.31 22.48
N TRP A 60 -22.05 7.09 21.85
CA TRP A 60 -21.68 7.89 20.68
C TRP A 60 -20.83 9.10 21.10
N ALA A 61 -19.69 9.28 20.44
CA ALA A 61 -18.74 10.35 20.69
C ALA A 61 -18.83 11.49 19.65
N GLY A 62 -19.57 11.28 18.55
CA GLY A 62 -19.69 12.23 17.46
C GLY A 62 -18.33 12.46 16.79
N LEU A 63 -17.89 13.72 16.71
CA LEU A 63 -16.62 14.10 16.09
C LEU A 63 -15.48 14.35 17.09
N SER A 64 -15.69 14.09 18.39
CA SER A 64 -14.69 14.41 19.43
C SER A 64 -13.35 13.69 19.22
N ASN A 65 -13.36 12.45 18.73
CA ASN A 65 -12.16 11.69 18.37
C ASN A 65 -11.36 12.38 17.25
N PHE A 66 -12.04 12.95 16.25
CA PHE A 66 -11.40 13.67 15.16
C PHE A 66 -10.85 15.02 15.64
N GLU A 67 -11.62 15.77 16.44
CA GLU A 67 -11.15 17.02 17.03
C GLU A 67 -9.91 16.81 17.89
N TYR A 68 -9.88 15.74 18.70
CA TYR A 68 -8.71 15.34 19.47
C TYR A 68 -7.51 15.05 18.56
N LEU A 69 -7.71 14.26 17.49
CA LEU A 69 -6.66 13.93 16.54
C LEU A 69 -6.08 15.19 15.86
N PHE A 70 -6.93 16.11 15.38
CA PHE A 70 -6.45 17.31 14.67
C PHE A 70 -5.90 18.40 15.59
N LYS A 71 -6.14 18.34 16.91
CA LYS A 71 -5.51 19.23 17.89
C LYS A 71 -4.06 18.85 18.17
N THR A 72 -3.64 17.60 17.92
CA THR A 72 -2.25 17.19 18.14
C THR A 72 -1.39 17.55 16.92
N PRO A 73 -0.13 17.96 17.13
CA PRO A 73 0.81 18.20 16.03
C PRO A 73 1.11 16.94 15.21
N ASP A 74 0.86 15.76 15.81
CA ASP A 74 1.12 14.46 15.19
C ASP A 74 0.26 14.23 13.95
N ALA A 75 -1.02 14.64 13.95
CA ALA A 75 -1.88 14.47 12.78
C ALA A 75 -1.36 15.24 11.55
N PHE A 76 -0.87 16.46 11.75
CA PHE A 76 -0.26 17.25 10.69
C PHE A 76 1.07 16.63 10.23
N ASN A 77 1.93 16.21 11.16
CA ASN A 77 3.21 15.59 10.84
C ASN A 77 3.03 14.27 10.07
N MET A 78 2.13 13.40 10.51
CA MET A 78 1.82 12.14 9.84
C MET A 78 1.27 12.37 8.44
N THR A 79 0.33 13.30 8.29
CA THR A 79 -0.28 13.62 6.99
C THR A 79 0.76 14.21 6.04
N ARG A 80 1.53 15.21 6.49
CA ARG A 80 2.60 15.82 5.70
C ARG A 80 3.64 14.79 5.25
N ASN A 81 4.13 13.97 6.18
CA ASN A 81 5.12 12.94 5.86
C ASN A 81 4.56 11.93 4.85
N THR A 82 3.32 11.47 5.04
CA THR A 82 2.66 10.54 4.12
C THR A 82 2.54 11.13 2.72
N ILE A 83 2.12 12.39 2.58
CA ILE A 83 2.01 13.06 1.29
C ILE A 83 3.39 13.22 0.64
N LEU A 84 4.38 13.70 1.39
CA LEU A 84 5.74 13.89 0.87
C LEU A 84 6.38 12.57 0.43
N TYR A 85 6.22 11.50 1.21
CA TYR A 85 6.71 10.17 0.85
C TYR A 85 6.04 9.63 -0.40
N ASN A 86 4.72 9.71 -0.49
CA ASN A 86 4.02 9.24 -1.70
C ASN A 86 4.41 10.05 -2.92
N MET A 87 4.55 11.38 -2.80
CA MET A 87 4.98 12.22 -3.91
C MET A 87 6.40 11.87 -4.37
N ALA A 88 7.33 11.70 -3.43
CA ALA A 88 8.69 11.27 -3.73
C ALA A 88 8.72 9.86 -4.36
N PHE A 89 7.95 8.91 -3.84
CA PHE A 89 7.85 7.55 -4.36
C PHE A 89 7.33 7.53 -5.81
N ILE A 90 6.28 8.31 -6.10
CA ILE A 90 5.74 8.42 -7.46
C ILE A 90 6.80 9.00 -8.41
N ILE A 91 7.48 10.09 -8.02
CA ILE A 91 8.47 10.73 -8.88
C ILE A 91 9.66 9.79 -9.11
N VAL A 92 10.25 9.25 -8.05
CA VAL A 92 11.45 8.39 -8.14
C VAL A 92 11.15 7.12 -8.92
N ASN A 93 10.04 6.43 -8.65
CA ASN A 93 9.69 5.21 -9.38
C ASN A 93 9.39 5.49 -10.83
N ASN A 94 8.69 6.57 -11.16
CA ASN A 94 8.36 6.90 -12.54
C ASN A 94 9.62 7.27 -13.33
N VAL A 95 10.47 8.15 -12.79
CA VAL A 95 11.76 8.52 -13.41
C VAL A 95 12.64 7.28 -13.61
N THR A 96 12.75 6.42 -12.59
CA THR A 96 13.55 5.20 -12.67
C THR A 96 12.99 4.21 -13.68
N ALA A 97 11.67 3.99 -13.71
CA ALA A 97 11.02 3.11 -14.67
C ALA A 97 11.20 3.58 -16.12
N ILE A 98 11.04 4.89 -16.37
CA ILE A 98 11.29 5.49 -17.69
C ILE A 98 12.77 5.35 -18.06
N MET A 99 13.69 5.66 -17.15
CA MET A 99 15.13 5.53 -17.38
C MET A 99 15.50 4.10 -17.75
N ILE A 100 15.02 3.10 -17.00
CA ILE A 100 15.25 1.69 -17.30
C ILE A 100 14.63 1.30 -18.64
N ALA A 101 13.42 1.75 -18.95
CA ALA A 101 12.77 1.48 -20.23
C ALA A 101 13.59 2.04 -21.42
N LEU A 102 14.15 3.25 -21.28
CA LEU A 102 15.03 3.86 -22.27
C LEU A 102 16.37 3.14 -22.41
N LEU A 103 16.93 2.63 -21.30
CA LEU A 103 18.16 1.82 -21.34
C LEU A 103 17.91 0.50 -22.05
N LEU A 104 16.80 -0.18 -21.75
CA LEU A 104 16.43 -1.46 -22.36
C LEU A 104 16.09 -1.30 -23.86
N SER A 105 15.47 -0.19 -24.26
CA SER A 105 15.11 0.06 -25.67
C SER A 105 16.33 0.21 -26.58
N ARG A 106 17.49 0.58 -26.03
CA ARG A 106 18.76 0.70 -26.78
C ARG A 106 19.47 -0.64 -26.98
N ILE A 107 19.03 -1.72 -26.33
CA ILE A 107 19.71 -3.01 -26.38
C ILE A 107 19.40 -3.73 -27.69
N LYS A 108 20.44 -3.91 -28.52
CA LYS A 108 20.34 -4.69 -29.77
C LYS A 108 20.37 -6.19 -29.47
N GLY A 109 19.39 -6.92 -30.02
CA GLY A 109 19.32 -8.38 -29.99
C GLY A 109 18.35 -8.93 -28.94
N LYS A 110 17.41 -9.77 -29.40
CA LYS A 110 16.29 -10.29 -28.59
C LYS A 110 16.71 -11.11 -27.37
N ARG A 111 17.81 -11.87 -27.45
CA ARG A 111 18.32 -12.68 -26.33
C ARG A 111 18.88 -11.83 -25.19
N LYS A 112 19.68 -10.81 -25.53
CA LYS A 112 20.26 -9.88 -24.55
C LYS A 112 19.16 -9.09 -23.86
N LEU A 113 18.23 -8.53 -24.64
CA LEU A 113 17.08 -7.78 -24.09
C LEU A 113 16.30 -8.60 -23.06
N LYS A 114 15.97 -9.87 -23.38
CA LYS A 114 15.27 -10.76 -22.44
C LYS A 114 16.07 -11.00 -21.17
N ALA A 115 17.39 -11.23 -21.26
CA ALA A 115 18.23 -11.43 -20.09
C ALA A 115 18.23 -10.20 -19.16
N TYR A 116 18.41 -8.99 -19.70
CA TYR A 116 18.38 -7.76 -18.90
C TYR A 116 17.00 -7.50 -18.29
N GLN A 117 15.92 -7.76 -19.02
CA GLN A 117 14.56 -7.66 -18.48
C GLN A 117 14.37 -8.61 -17.29
N THR A 118 14.83 -9.85 -17.39
CA THR A 118 14.77 -10.80 -16.28
C THR A 118 15.50 -10.25 -15.06
N PHE A 119 16.75 -9.76 -15.20
CA PHE A 119 17.51 -9.22 -14.07
C PHE A 119 16.82 -8.02 -13.39
N VAL A 120 16.23 -7.12 -14.18
CA VAL A 120 15.48 -5.97 -13.65
C VAL A 120 14.23 -6.40 -12.89
N LEU A 121 13.61 -7.53 -13.27
CA LEU A 121 12.41 -8.04 -12.61
C LEU A 121 12.70 -8.87 -11.34
N VAL A 122 13.90 -9.43 -11.19
CA VAL A 122 14.28 -10.26 -10.02
C VAL A 122 13.93 -9.60 -8.68
N PRO A 123 14.24 -8.31 -8.43
CA PRO A 123 13.94 -7.68 -7.14
C PRO A 123 12.45 -7.72 -6.78
N SER A 124 11.55 -7.58 -7.76
CA SER A 124 10.10 -7.62 -7.53
C SER A 124 9.56 -9.00 -7.12
N LEU A 125 10.35 -10.06 -7.33
CA LEU A 125 10.01 -11.42 -6.92
C LEU A 125 10.40 -11.71 -5.46
N ILE A 126 11.28 -10.88 -4.88
CA ILE A 126 11.73 -11.03 -3.50
C ILE A 126 10.65 -10.43 -2.59
N SER A 127 10.25 -11.17 -1.55
CA SER A 127 9.30 -10.67 -0.55
C SER A 127 9.83 -9.42 0.15
N ILE A 128 8.96 -8.44 0.39
CA ILE A 128 9.28 -7.22 1.15
C ILE A 128 9.87 -7.52 2.53
N VAL A 129 9.52 -8.66 3.12
CA VAL A 129 10.07 -9.11 4.42
C VAL A 129 11.55 -9.46 4.29
N ILE A 130 11.94 -10.17 3.22
CA ILE A 130 13.35 -10.49 2.94
C ILE A 130 14.12 -9.21 2.64
N VAL A 131 13.54 -8.31 1.83
CA VAL A 131 14.13 -7.00 1.54
C VAL A 131 14.37 -6.23 2.84
N SER A 132 13.43 -6.24 3.77
CA SER A 132 13.58 -5.59 5.09
C SER A 132 14.75 -6.16 5.90
N TYR A 133 14.93 -7.49 5.91
CA TYR A 133 16.08 -8.13 6.58
C TYR A 133 17.41 -7.80 5.89
N LEU A 134 17.44 -7.75 4.56
CA LEU A 134 18.62 -7.31 3.81
C LEU A 134 18.95 -5.86 4.16
N SER A 135 17.96 -4.97 4.10
CA SER A 135 18.15 -3.56 4.49
C SER A 135 18.69 -3.44 5.91
N TYR A 136 18.17 -4.23 6.86
CA TYR A 136 18.70 -4.26 8.22
C TYR A 136 20.15 -4.75 8.27
N ALA A 137 20.51 -5.82 7.55
CA ALA A 137 21.89 -6.31 7.48
C ALA A 137 22.87 -5.28 6.88
N PHE A 138 22.41 -4.39 6.01
CA PHE A 138 23.24 -3.34 5.43
C PHE A 138 23.34 -2.10 6.34
N LEU A 139 22.23 -1.71 6.96
CA LEU A 139 22.08 -0.46 7.72
C LEU A 139 22.23 -0.62 9.25
N ASN A 140 22.49 -1.83 9.75
CA ASN A 140 22.66 -2.06 11.18
C ASN A 140 23.78 -1.19 11.79
N GLY A 141 23.50 -0.59 12.96
CA GLY A 141 24.39 0.35 13.63
C GLY A 141 25.72 -0.22 14.13
N GLN A 142 25.78 -1.53 14.42
CA GLN A 142 26.94 -2.20 15.00
C GLN A 142 27.66 -3.12 14.00
N THR A 143 26.91 -3.90 13.22
CA THR A 143 27.45 -4.92 12.30
C THR A 143 27.04 -4.71 10.85
N GLY A 144 26.38 -3.58 10.54
CA GLY A 144 25.89 -3.32 9.19
C GLY A 144 27.02 -3.18 8.17
N LEU A 145 26.81 -3.70 6.96
CA LEU A 145 27.81 -3.64 5.88
C LEU A 145 28.32 -2.20 5.66
N ILE A 146 27.43 -1.21 5.66
CA ILE A 146 27.79 0.19 5.44
C ILE A 146 28.66 0.72 6.59
N ASN A 147 28.34 0.37 7.83
CA ASN A 147 29.11 0.80 8.99
C ASN A 147 30.48 0.10 9.06
N SER A 148 30.56 -1.18 8.70
CA SER A 148 31.81 -1.92 8.61
C SER A 148 32.77 -1.34 7.57
N ILE A 149 32.23 -0.89 6.42
CA ILE A 149 33.04 -0.18 5.41
C ILE A 149 33.52 1.18 5.95
N ARG A 150 32.64 1.94 6.64
CA ARG A 150 32.99 3.24 7.22
C ARG A 150 34.09 3.14 8.28
N THR A 151 33.98 2.17 9.19
CA THR A 151 35.00 1.96 10.24
C THR A 151 36.33 1.49 9.64
N GLY A 152 36.29 0.66 8.59
CA GLY A 152 37.49 0.28 7.82
C GLY A 152 38.18 1.48 7.14
N LEU A 153 37.43 2.54 6.82
CA LEU A 153 37.94 3.80 6.30
C LEU A 153 38.28 4.83 7.41
N GLY A 154 38.25 4.42 8.69
CA GLY A 154 38.55 5.28 9.84
C GLY A 154 37.43 6.27 10.22
N GLN A 155 36.22 6.11 9.68
CA GLN A 155 35.06 6.95 10.01
C GLN A 155 34.23 6.35 11.16
N SER A 156 33.45 7.20 11.83
CA SER A 156 32.50 6.75 12.86
C SER A 156 31.31 6.02 12.27
N THR A 157 30.75 5.10 13.05
CA THR A 157 29.49 4.42 12.74
C THR A 157 28.31 5.39 12.80
N ILE A 158 27.27 5.10 12.02
CA ILE A 158 26.01 5.84 12.00
C ILE A 158 24.89 4.92 12.48
N SER A 159 24.04 5.41 13.37
CA SER A 159 22.83 4.68 13.77
C SER A 159 21.65 5.04 12.86
N PHE A 160 21.60 4.40 11.68
CA PHE A 160 20.60 4.68 10.64
C PHE A 160 19.15 4.52 11.12
N TYR A 161 18.87 3.53 11.97
CA TYR A 161 17.52 3.27 12.49
C TYR A 161 17.11 4.19 13.64
N THR A 162 18.07 4.76 14.37
CA THR A 162 17.80 5.63 15.53
C THR A 162 17.60 7.09 15.11
N GLU A 163 18.29 7.54 14.07
CA GLU A 163 18.26 8.94 13.65
C GLU A 163 17.15 9.20 12.60
N PRO A 164 16.16 10.08 12.88
CA PRO A 164 15.05 10.37 11.97
C PRO A 164 15.45 10.85 10.57
N LYS A 165 16.61 11.50 10.45
CA LYS A 165 17.06 12.15 9.21
C LYS A 165 17.35 11.18 8.06
N TYR A 166 17.58 9.90 8.34
CA TYR A 166 17.87 8.89 7.31
C TYR A 166 16.61 8.19 6.80
N TRP A 167 15.52 8.21 7.57
CA TRP A 167 14.28 7.53 7.22
C TRP A 167 13.70 7.90 5.85
N PRO A 168 13.77 9.17 5.40
CA PRO A 168 13.32 9.48 4.07
C PRO A 168 14.04 8.74 2.95
N ALA A 169 15.36 8.59 3.05
CA ALA A 169 16.12 7.82 2.08
C ALA A 169 15.82 6.32 2.20
N ILE A 170 15.78 5.80 3.44
CA ILE A 170 15.47 4.39 3.73
C ILE A 170 14.12 4.00 3.12
N LEU A 171 13.05 4.78 3.34
CA LEU A 171 11.71 4.47 2.86
C LEU A 171 11.51 4.66 1.35
N ILE A 172 12.30 5.51 0.70
CA ILE A 172 12.17 5.77 -0.74
C ILE A 172 12.93 4.73 -1.57
N PHE A 173 14.08 4.26 -1.08
CA PHE A 173 14.98 3.39 -1.85
C PHE A 173 14.86 1.90 -1.54
N ILE A 174 14.20 1.53 -0.43
CA ILE A 174 13.88 0.13 -0.08
C ILE A 174 12.53 -0.24 -0.68
#